data_AF-A0A317H580-F1
#
_entry.id   AF-A0A317H580-F1
#
_cell.length_a   1.000
_cell.length_b   1.000
_cell.length_c   1.000
_cell.angle_alpha   90.00
_cell.angle_beta   90.00
_cell.angle_gamma   90.00
#
_symmetry.space_group_name_H-M   'P 1'
#
loop_
_entity.id
_entity.type
_entity.pdbx_description
1 polymer ?
#
loop_
_entity_poly.entity_id
_entity_poly.type
_entity_poly.pdbx_seq_one_letter_code
_entity_poly.pdbx_strand_id
1 'polypeptide(L)' 'MMTDTWSIVLILALAAILALEAYTYFTDRTTLSGYVVQFTQVWPLLPFAVGLIIGALAAHFWWPWCSPACQ' A
#
# COMPACT_ATOMS: atom_id res chain seq x y z
N MET A 1 5.06 -25.27 -4.27
CA MET A 1 4.60 -23.89 -4.57
C MET A 1 3.65 -23.48 -3.46
N MET A 2 4.15 -22.82 -2.41
CA MET A 2 3.27 -22.07 -1.53
C MET A 2 2.72 -20.93 -2.37
N THR A 3 1.47 -21.03 -2.80
CA THR A 3 0.72 -19.82 -3.13
C THR A 3 0.55 -19.09 -1.81
N ASP A 4 1.52 -18.24 -1.48
CA ASP A 4 1.57 -17.49 -0.22
C ASP A 4 0.20 -16.82 -0.05
N THR A 5 -0.56 -17.25 0.97
CA THR A 5 -1.91 -16.75 1.24
C THR A 5 -1.92 -15.22 1.28
N TRP A 6 -0.83 -14.62 1.76
CA TRP A 6 -0.57 -13.20 1.74
C TRP A 6 -0.51 -12.59 0.34
N SER A 7 0.12 -13.25 -0.63
CA SER A 7 0.16 -12.80 -2.02
C SER A 7 -1.22 -12.85 -2.66
N ILE A 8 -2.04 -13.86 -2.35
CA ILE A 8 -3.44 -13.93 -2.82
C ILE A 8 -4.26 -12.79 -2.22
N VAL A 9 -4.16 -12.58 -0.90
CA VAL A 9 -4.85 -11.48 -0.21
C VAL A 9 -4.45 -10.13 -0.78
N LEU A 10 -3.16 -9.92 -1.06
CA LEU A 10 -2.66 -8.69 -1.67
C LEU A 10 -3.25 -8.47 -3.07
N ILE A 11 -3.25 -9.50 -3.92
CA ILE A 11 -3.81 -9.41 -5.28
C ILE A 11 -5.31 -9.11 -5.23
N LEU A 12 -6.07 -9.76 -4.35
CA LEU A 12 -7.50 -9.49 -4.17
C LEU A 12 -7.75 -8.08 -3.67
N ALA A 13 -6.95 -7.59 -2.73
CA ALA A 13 -7.05 -6.22 -2.23
C ALA A 13 -6.78 -5.19 -3.34
N LEU A 14 -5.73 -5.40 -4.15
CA LEU A 14 -5.42 -4.54 -5.30
C LEU A 14 -6.55 -4.56 -6.34
N ALA A 15 -7.08 -5.75 -6.66
CA ALA A 15 -8.20 -5.88 -7.59
C ALA A 15 -9.46 -5.19 -7.07
N ALA A 16 -9.76 -5.29 -5.77
CA ALA A 16 -10.91 -4.62 -5.15
C ALA A 16 -10.79 -3.09 -5.20
N ILE A 17 -9.60 -2.54 -4.91
CA ILE A 17 -9.34 -1.11 -5.01
C ILE A 17 -9.52 -0.63 -6.45
N LEU A 18 -8.95 -1.33 -7.43
CA LEU A 18 -9.11 -1.00 -8.85
C LEU A 18 -10.57 -1.08 -9.32
N ALA A 19 -11.33 -2.06 -8.85
CA ALA A 19 -12.76 -2.19 -9.17
C ALA A 19 -13.58 -1.04 -8.57
N LEU A 20 -13.29 -0.62 -7.34
CA LEU A 20 -13.91 0.55 -6.70
C LEU A 20 -13.55 1.86 -7.41
N GLU A 21 -12.29 2.01 -7.81
CA GLU A 21 -11.79 3.14 -8.60
C GLU A 21 -12.54 3.22 -9.94
N ALA A 22 -12.66 2.10 -10.66
CA ALA A 22 -13.39 2.02 -11.92
C ALA A 22 -14.88 2.33 -11.72
N TYR A 23 -15.51 1.76 -10.69
CA TYR A 23 -16.93 2.01 -10.38
C TYR A 23 -17.20 3.50 -10.08
N THR A 24 -16.35 4.13 -9.27
CA THR A 24 -16.49 5.57 -8.95
C THR A 24 -16.27 6.45 -10.17
N TYR A 25 -15.32 6.07 -11.04
CA TYR A 25 -15.11 6.73 -12.32
C TYR A 25 -16.34 6.66 -13.24
N PHE A 26 -16.97 5.50 -13.38
CA PHE A 26 -18.18 5.35 -14.21
C PHE A 26 -19.45 5.97 -13.61
N THR A 27 -19.43 6.36 -12.34
CA THR A 27 -20.59 6.95 -11.64
C THR A 27 -20.44 8.44 -11.38
N ASP A 28 -19.45 9.09 -12.02
CA ASP A 28 -19.12 10.51 -11.85
C ASP A 28 -18.92 10.93 -10.37
N ARG A 29 -18.41 10.00 -9.55
CA ARG A 29 -18.09 10.26 -8.15
C ARG A 29 -16.60 10.54 -8.02
N THR A 30 -16.23 11.29 -6.97
CA THR A 30 -14.82 11.53 -6.66
C THR A 30 -14.09 10.22 -6.44
N THR A 31 -13.07 9.97 -7.26
CA THR A 31 -12.26 8.75 -7.17
C THR A 31 -11.36 8.79 -5.94
N LEU A 32 -10.96 7.61 -5.47
CA LEU A 32 -10.03 7.49 -4.34
C LEU A 32 -8.69 8.17 -4.67
N SER A 33 -8.18 8.00 -5.89
CA SER A 33 -7.01 8.73 -6.40
C SER A 33 -7.21 10.25 -6.35
N GLY A 34 -8.39 10.76 -6.71
CA GLY A 34 -8.71 12.18 -6.65
C GLY A 34 -8.61 12.74 -5.22
N TYR A 35 -9.15 12.02 -4.25
CA TYR A 35 -9.02 12.38 -2.83
C TYR A 35 -7.56 12.36 -2.36
N VAL A 36 -6.80 11.33 -2.71
CA VAL A 36 -5.38 11.24 -2.36
C VAL A 36 -4.58 12.39 -2.97
N VAL A 37 -4.84 12.75 -4.23
CA VAL A 37 -4.19 13.89 -4.89
C VAL A 37 -4.53 15.20 -4.18
N GLN A 38 -5.81 15.47 -3.90
CA GLN A 38 -6.21 16.68 -3.19
C GLN A 38 -5.58 16.75 -1.79
N PHE A 39 -5.53 15.63 -1.07
CA PHE A 39 -4.96 15.59 0.27
C PHE A 39 -3.44 15.79 0.27
N THR A 40 -2.75 15.20 -0.71
CA THR A 40 -1.29 15.35 -0.87
C THR A 40 -0.90 16.72 -1.40
N GLN A 41 -1.79 17.45 -2.09
CA GLN A 41 -1.57 18.86 -2.41
C GLN A 41 -1.56 19.75 -1.17
N VAL A 42 -2.37 19.42 -0.14
CA VAL A 42 -2.36 20.14 1.15
C VAL A 42 -1.12 19.77 1.98
N TRP A 43 -0.72 18.50 1.94
CA TRP A 43 0.43 17.97 2.70
C TRP A 43 1.42 17.28 1.76
N PRO A 44 2.29 18.03 1.04
CA PRO A 44 3.16 17.48 0.01
C PRO A 44 4.21 16.49 0.52
N LEU A 45 4.56 16.55 1.81
CA LEU A 45 5.48 15.61 2.45
C LEU A 45 4.80 14.33 2.97
N LEU A 46 3.47 14.28 2.96
CA LEU A 46 2.71 13.13 3.43
C LEU A 46 3.07 11.83 2.69
N PRO A 47 3.18 11.79 1.35
CA PRO A 47 3.56 10.56 0.65
C PRO A 47 4.93 10.05 1.09
N PHE A 48 5.88 10.96 1.33
CA PHE A 48 7.21 10.61 1.82
C PHE A 48 7.16 10.03 3.23
N ALA A 49 6.42 10.66 4.14
CA ALA A 49 6.26 10.18 5.51
C ALA A 49 5.59 8.79 5.57
N VAL A 50 4.51 8.60 4.80
CA VAL A 50 3.82 7.30 4.70
C VAL A 50 4.75 6.25 4.10
N GLY A 51 5.48 6.58 3.03
CA GLY A 51 6.47 5.70 2.43
C GLY A 51 7.58 5.29 3.40
N LEU A 52 8.08 6.23 4.22
CA LEU A 52 9.10 5.97 5.24
C LEU A 52 8.58 5.02 6.33
N ILE A 53 7.35 5.23 6.81
CA ILE A 53 6.72 4.35 7.81
C ILE A 53 6.52 2.95 7.24
N ILE A 54 5.95 2.82 6.04
CA ILE A 54 5.72 1.52 5.39
C ILE A 54 7.06 0.82 5.14
N GLY A 55 8.07 1.54 4.63
CA GLY A 55 9.40 0.99 4.39
C GLY A 55 10.11 0.54 5.67
N ALA A 56 10.01 1.32 6.75
CA ALA A 56 10.56 0.96 8.06
C ALA A 56 9.89 -0.28 8.64
N LEU A 57 8.55 -0.38 8.56
CA LEU A 57 7.80 -1.56 8.98
C LEU A 57 8.14 -2.78 8.12
N ALA A 58 8.28 -2.59 6.80
CA ALA A 58 8.68 -3.66 5.90
C ALA A 58 10.07 -4.19 6.28
N ALA A 59 11.04 -3.30 6.54
CA ALA A 59 12.36 -3.69 7.00
C ALA A 59 12.32 -4.35 8.40
N HIS A 60 11.47 -3.87 9.31
CA HIS A 60 11.36 -4.41 10.66
C HIS A 60 10.85 -5.87 10.69
N PHE A 61 9.86 -6.19 9.86
CA PHE A 61 9.19 -7.49 9.89
C PHE A 61 9.71 -8.48 8.83
N TRP A 62 10.22 -8.00 7.69
CA TRP A 62 10.62 -8.85 6.56
C TRP A 62 12.10 -8.77 6.19
N TRP A 63 12.89 -7.87 6.79
CA TRP A 63 14.34 -7.95 6.66
C TRP A 63 14.86 -9.01 7.62
N PRO A 64 15.57 -10.04 7.16
CA PRO A 64 16.25 -10.97 8.06
C PRO A 64 17.39 -10.23 8.73
N TRP A 65 17.11 -9.62 9.88
CA TRP A 65 18.16 -9.17 10.78
C TRP A 65 18.87 -10.44 11.25
N CYS A 66 20.10 -10.67 10.79
CA CYS A 66 20.99 -11.61 11.46
C CYS A 66 21.15 -11.13 12.91
N SER A 67 20.40 -11.75 13.82
CA SER A 67 20.71 -11.71 15.24
C SER A 67 22.14 -12.24 15.43
N PRO A 68 22.91 -11.79 16.46
CA PRO A 68 24.21 -12.36 16.78
C PRO A 68 24.22 -13.88 16.98
N ALA A 69 23.05 -14.51 17.11
CA ALA A 69 22.84 -15.96 17.16
C ALA A 69 22.92 -16.68 15.78
N CYS A 70 23.20 -15.96 14.69
CA CYS A 70 23.42 -16.53 13.35
C CYS A 70 24.89 -16.90 13.06
N GLN A 71 25.73 -17.09 14.10
CA GLN A 71 27.06 -17.71 13.97
C GLN A 71 27.00 -19.20 14.35
#